data_AF-A0A3L7WJC9-F1
#
_entry.id   AF-A0A3L7WJC9-F1
#
_cell.length_a   1.000
_cell.length_b   1.000
_cell.length_c   1.000
_cell.angle_alpha   90.00
_cell.angle_beta   90.00
_cell.angle_gamma   90.00
#
_symmetry.space_group_name_H-M   'P 1'
#
loop_
_entity.id
_entity.type
_entity.pdbx_description
1 polymer ?
#
loop_
_entity_poly.entity_id
_entity_poly.type
_entity_poly.pdbx_seq_one_letter_code
_entity_poly.pdbx_strand_id
1 'polypeptide(L)'
;RRAIVPLHNDRGLLPVRTRARVYVEGMDASVVAQYADVVTTPAEADMALVRISTPFYAREGGIFLENMFHTGDLTFTPEALAPILQLCAAVPTIVDIYLDRPAVIPEIRAAAAALLGNFGASDAALCDIVFGAVAPNGRLPFELPTSMEAVRAQKEDVPYDSVNPLFAYGHAVHWTV
;
A
#
# COMPACT_ATOMS: atom_id res chain seq x y z
N ARG A 1 -8.06 -0.17 -12.34
CA ARG A 1 -9.07 0.47 -11.45
C ARG A 1 -9.69 -0.53 -10.47
N ARG A 2 -10.39 -1.59 -10.91
CA ARG A 2 -10.94 -2.62 -9.99
C ARG A 2 -9.90 -3.43 -9.20
N ALA A 3 -8.66 -3.44 -9.68
CA ALA A 3 -7.51 -4.06 -9.02
C ALA A 3 -6.92 -3.22 -7.87
N ILE A 4 -7.55 -2.11 -7.48
CA ILE A 4 -7.14 -1.28 -6.35
C ILE A 4 -8.19 -1.43 -5.25
N VAL A 5 -7.70 -1.81 -4.07
CA VAL A 5 -8.47 -2.05 -2.85
C VAL A 5 -8.16 -0.93 -1.87
N PRO A 6 -9.16 -0.13 -1.49
CA PRO A 6 -8.99 0.91 -0.49
C PRO A 6 -8.94 0.29 0.90
N LEU A 7 -7.77 0.29 1.54
CA LEU A 7 -7.56 -0.35 2.84
C LEU A 7 -7.84 0.62 4.00
N HIS A 8 -7.36 1.85 3.86
CA HIS A 8 -7.55 2.92 4.83
C HIS A 8 -7.62 4.30 4.17
N ASN A 9 -8.39 5.20 4.76
CA ASN A 9 -8.47 6.61 4.39
C ASN A 9 -8.73 7.41 5.68
N ASP A 10 -7.71 8.04 6.25
CA ASP A 10 -7.86 8.88 7.44
C ASP A 10 -8.55 10.20 7.07
N ARG A 11 -9.48 10.63 7.92
CA ARG A 11 -10.13 11.96 7.88
C ARG A 11 -10.71 12.40 6.52
N GLY A 12 -10.94 11.47 5.59
CA GLY A 12 -11.50 11.77 4.26
C GLY A 12 -10.52 12.49 3.32
N LEU A 13 -9.21 12.24 3.44
CA LEU A 13 -8.20 12.77 2.51
C LEU A 13 -8.52 12.41 1.06
N LEU A 14 -8.97 11.17 0.82
CA LEU A 14 -9.42 10.71 -0.48
C LEU A 14 -10.94 10.91 -0.68
N PRO A 15 -11.38 11.38 -1.85
CA PRO A 15 -10.56 11.77 -3.00
C PRO A 15 -9.96 13.19 -2.83
N VAL A 16 -8.79 13.40 -3.43
CA VAL A 16 -8.12 14.70 -3.49
C VAL A 16 -8.87 15.58 -4.50
N ARG A 17 -9.62 16.56 -4.00
CA ARG A 17 -10.52 17.41 -4.82
C ARG A 17 -9.86 18.62 -5.45
N THR A 18 -8.69 19.02 -4.95
CA THR A 18 -7.95 20.18 -5.41
C THR A 18 -6.63 19.74 -6.04
N ARG A 19 -6.18 20.49 -7.05
CA ARG A 19 -4.84 20.27 -7.61
C ARG A 19 -3.80 20.62 -6.53
N ALA A 20 -3.15 19.60 -5.99
CA ALA A 20 -2.19 19.70 -4.88
C ALA A 20 -0.76 19.59 -5.39
N ARG A 21 0.21 20.08 -4.61
CA ARG A 21 1.62 19.77 -4.84
C ARG A 21 1.93 18.39 -4.27
N VAL A 22 2.41 17.48 -5.12
CA VAL A 22 2.56 16.07 -4.76
C VAL A 22 4.01 15.64 -4.93
N TYR A 23 4.59 15.10 -3.85
CA TYR A 23 5.83 14.34 -3.94
C TYR A 23 5.50 12.90 -4.36
N VAL A 24 6.26 12.35 -5.32
CA VAL A 24 5.97 11.04 -5.92
C VAL A 24 7.19 10.13 -5.79
N GLU A 25 6.95 8.89 -5.35
CA GLU A 25 7.95 7.84 -5.28
C GLU A 25 7.37 6.50 -5.77
N GLY A 26 8.16 5.74 -6.53
CA GLY A 26 7.72 4.42 -7.06
C GLY A 26 6.69 4.47 -8.20
N MET A 27 6.46 5.64 -8.80
CA MET A 27 5.51 5.85 -9.90
C MET A 27 6.09 6.77 -10.98
N ASP A 28 5.49 6.75 -12.17
CA ASP A 28 5.80 7.69 -13.25
C ASP A 28 5.26 9.10 -12.94
N ALA A 29 6.17 10.01 -12.63
CA ALA A 29 5.85 11.41 -12.35
C ALA A 29 5.10 12.11 -13.51
N SER A 30 5.32 11.71 -14.77
CA SER A 30 4.63 12.30 -15.92
C SER A 30 3.14 11.95 -15.96
N VAL A 31 2.78 10.78 -15.41
CA VAL A 31 1.38 10.37 -15.26
C VAL A 31 0.74 11.16 -14.13
N VAL A 32 1.41 11.27 -12.98
CA VAL A 32 0.88 12.02 -11.82
C VAL A 32 0.73 13.52 -12.13
N ALA A 33 1.63 14.10 -12.93
CA ALA A 33 1.61 15.51 -13.33
C ALA A 33 0.33 15.91 -14.12
N GLN A 34 -0.37 14.93 -14.70
CA GLN A 34 -1.66 15.18 -15.36
C GLN A 34 -2.75 15.54 -14.33
N TYR A 35 -2.62 15.07 -13.09
CA TYR A 35 -3.61 15.23 -12.03
C TYR A 35 -3.19 16.25 -10.95
N ALA A 36 -1.89 16.40 -10.71
CA ALA A 36 -1.32 17.21 -9.64
C ALA A 36 -0.06 17.95 -10.08
N ASP A 37 0.45 18.86 -9.25
CA ASP A 37 1.72 19.55 -9.50
C ASP A 37 2.86 18.78 -8.81
N VAL A 38 3.67 18.05 -9.59
CA VAL A 38 4.71 17.20 -9.01
C VAL A 38 5.89 18.04 -8.54
N VAL A 39 6.30 17.83 -7.29
CA VAL A 39 7.47 18.47 -6.67
C VAL A 39 8.59 17.46 -6.41
N THR A 40 9.82 17.96 -6.29
CA THR A 40 11.01 17.11 -6.15
C THR A 40 11.36 16.78 -4.71
N THR A 41 10.86 17.53 -3.72
CA THR A 41 11.14 17.31 -2.30
C THR A 41 9.85 17.19 -1.48
N PRO A 42 9.82 16.33 -0.44
CA PRO A 42 8.65 16.24 0.45
C PRO A 42 8.32 17.54 1.17
N ALA A 43 9.31 18.41 1.41
CA ALA A 43 9.13 19.68 2.11
C ALA A 43 8.30 20.72 1.32
N GLU A 44 8.26 20.59 -0.01
CA GLU A 44 7.48 21.46 -0.90
C GLU A 44 6.07 20.91 -1.18
N ALA A 45 5.81 19.66 -0.79
CA ALA A 45 4.59 18.94 -1.11
C ALA A 45 3.49 19.20 -0.08
N ASP A 46 2.26 19.31 -0.55
CA ASP A 46 1.08 19.30 0.32
C ASP A 46 0.73 17.86 0.76
N MET A 47 1.13 16.87 -0.05
CA MET A 47 0.97 15.45 0.21
C MET A 47 2.00 14.62 -0.56
N ALA A 48 2.24 13.38 -0.13
CA ALA A 48 3.03 12.41 -0.88
C ALA A 48 2.16 11.27 -1.43
N LEU A 49 2.52 10.77 -2.61
CA LEU A 49 1.95 9.57 -3.22
C LEU A 49 3.10 8.59 -3.50
N VAL A 50 3.13 7.50 -2.74
CA VAL A 50 4.22 6.53 -2.79
C VAL A 50 3.68 5.15 -3.13
N ARG A 51 4.31 4.51 -4.11
CA ARG A 51 4.06 3.12 -4.46
C ARG A 51 5.21 2.23 -3.99
N ILE A 52 4.89 1.26 -3.13
CA ILE A 52 5.84 0.26 -2.64
C ILE A 52 5.39 -1.13 -3.04
N SER A 53 6.30 -2.09 -2.98
CA SER A 53 5.98 -3.52 -3.13
C SER A 53 6.03 -4.23 -1.79
N THR A 54 5.35 -5.36 -1.69
CA THR A 54 5.54 -6.33 -0.61
C THR A 54 7.02 -6.65 -0.40
N PRO A 55 7.46 -6.82 0.86
CA PRO A 55 8.83 -7.19 1.14
C PRO A 55 9.06 -8.63 0.68
N PHE A 56 10.18 -8.87 0.01
CA PHE A 56 10.67 -10.22 -0.26
C PHE A 56 12.16 -10.27 0.05
N TYR A 57 12.58 -11.34 0.70
CA TYR A 57 13.98 -11.53 1.09
C TYR A 57 14.38 -12.93 0.67
N ALA A 58 15.19 -13.00 -0.39
CA ALA A 58 15.78 -14.26 -0.81
C ALA A 58 16.62 -14.83 0.34
N ARG A 59 16.42 -16.12 0.63
CA ARG A 59 17.16 -16.78 1.70
C ARG A 59 18.62 -16.97 1.27
N GLU A 60 19.57 -16.53 2.08
CA GLU A 60 20.99 -16.84 1.84
C GLU A 60 21.19 -18.36 1.81
N GLY A 61 21.77 -18.86 0.72
CA GLY A 61 21.98 -20.30 0.47
C GLY A 61 20.83 -21.05 -0.20
N GLY A 62 19.78 -20.36 -0.64
CA GLY A 62 18.68 -20.96 -1.42
C GLY A 62 19.14 -21.51 -2.77
N ILE A 63 18.52 -22.62 -3.20
CA ILE A 63 18.77 -23.21 -4.53
C ILE A 63 18.31 -22.26 -5.64
N PHE A 64 18.88 -22.34 -6.84
CA PHE A 64 18.58 -21.44 -7.98
C PHE A 64 17.07 -21.24 -8.21
N LEU A 65 16.26 -22.30 -8.07
CA LEU A 65 14.81 -22.25 -8.24
C LEU A 65 14.10 -21.43 -7.15
N GLU A 66 14.59 -21.46 -5.90
CA GLU A 66 14.01 -20.68 -4.78
C GLU A 66 14.25 -19.17 -4.95
N ASN A 67 15.40 -18.79 -5.52
CA ASN A 67 15.72 -17.39 -5.82
C ASN A 67 14.85 -16.79 -6.93
N MET A 68 14.09 -17.62 -7.66
CA MET A 68 13.11 -17.17 -8.65
C MET A 68 11.73 -16.84 -8.06
N PHE A 69 11.51 -17.08 -6.76
CA PHE A 69 10.24 -16.82 -6.08
C PHE A 69 10.39 -15.77 -4.96
N HIS A 70 9.37 -14.93 -4.77
CA HIS A 70 9.28 -14.02 -3.63
C HIS A 70 9.04 -14.80 -2.33
N THR A 71 10.14 -15.19 -1.68
CA THR A 71 10.18 -15.95 -0.43
C THR A 71 10.63 -15.07 0.74
N GLY A 72 10.65 -15.62 1.95
CA GLY A 72 11.08 -14.90 3.16
C GLY A 72 9.96 -14.14 3.89
N ASP A 73 10.36 -13.37 4.89
CA ASP A 73 9.47 -12.71 5.87
C ASP A 73 8.44 -11.77 5.20
N LEU A 74 7.21 -11.74 5.73
CA LEU A 74 6.12 -10.88 5.25
C LEU A 74 6.18 -9.47 5.87
N THR A 75 7.09 -9.25 6.83
CA THR A 75 7.35 -7.96 7.47
C THR A 75 8.41 -7.16 6.71
N PHE A 76 8.30 -5.83 6.75
CA PHE A 76 9.38 -4.96 6.30
C PHE A 76 10.50 -4.97 7.34
N THR A 77 11.76 -5.03 6.89
CA THR A 77 12.89 -4.79 7.80
C THR A 77 12.86 -3.34 8.30
N PRO A 78 13.42 -3.05 9.49
CA PRO A 78 13.45 -1.70 10.03
C PRO A 78 14.07 -0.67 9.07
N GLU A 79 15.07 -1.07 8.28
CA GLU A 79 15.75 -0.20 7.31
C GLU A 79 14.87 0.15 6.11
N ALA A 80 14.05 -0.80 5.65
CA ALA A 80 13.10 -0.57 4.56
C ALA A 80 11.87 0.22 5.02
N LEU A 81 11.45 0.02 6.27
CA LEU A 81 10.30 0.69 6.86
C LEU A 81 10.60 2.14 7.26
N ALA A 82 11.81 2.42 7.77
CA ALA A 82 12.23 3.74 8.23
C ALA A 82 11.96 4.89 7.24
N PRO A 83 12.37 4.83 5.96
CA PRO A 83 12.13 5.93 5.02
C PRO A 83 10.62 6.20 4.79
N ILE A 84 9.81 5.14 4.73
CA ILE A 84 8.34 5.26 4.55
C ILE A 84 7.73 5.99 5.77
N LEU A 85 8.12 5.59 6.97
CA LEU A 85 7.61 6.22 8.20
C LEU A 85 8.10 7.66 8.36
N GLN A 86 9.35 7.94 7.99
CA GLN A 86 9.88 9.31 7.98
C GLN A 86 9.11 10.21 7.03
N LEU A 87 8.77 9.72 5.83
CA LEU A 87 7.95 10.46 4.88
C LEU A 87 6.53 10.69 5.42
N CYS A 88 5.89 9.65 5.97
CA CYS A 88 4.56 9.76 6.58
C CYS A 88 4.52 10.77 7.74
N ALA A 89 5.63 10.89 8.49
CA ALA A 89 5.76 11.86 9.57
C ALA A 89 6.00 13.30 9.06
N ALA A 90 6.64 13.46 7.90
CA ALA A 90 6.95 14.76 7.32
C ALA A 90 5.75 15.38 6.58
N VAL A 91 4.99 14.57 5.85
CA VAL A 91 3.91 15.03 4.98
C VAL A 91 2.78 13.99 4.91
N PRO A 92 1.49 14.38 4.84
CA PRO A 92 0.40 13.44 4.65
C PRO A 92 0.64 12.53 3.44
N THR A 93 0.82 11.24 3.70
CA THR A 93 1.28 10.29 2.68
C THR A 93 0.19 9.28 2.35
N ILE A 94 -0.11 9.16 1.05
CA ILE A 94 -0.89 8.06 0.48
C ILE A 94 0.09 6.97 0.09
N VAL A 95 -0.04 5.81 0.73
CA VAL A 95 0.77 4.64 0.40
C VAL A 95 -0.08 3.69 -0.45
N ASP A 96 0.43 3.33 -1.62
CA ASP A 96 -0.10 2.28 -2.47
C ASP A 96 0.85 1.08 -2.46
N ILE A 97 0.38 -0.06 -1.96
CA ILE A 97 1.19 -1.26 -1.82
C ILE A 97 0.78 -2.24 -2.91
N TYR A 98 1.74 -2.63 -3.76
CA TYR A 98 1.56 -3.77 -4.65
C TYR A 98 1.58 -5.05 -3.84
N LEU A 99 0.41 -5.70 -3.73
CA LEU A 99 0.16 -6.89 -2.91
C LEU A 99 0.11 -8.14 -3.79
N ASP A 100 1.28 -8.68 -4.14
CA ASP A 100 1.37 -10.02 -4.76
C ASP A 100 1.24 -11.17 -3.74
N ARG A 101 1.40 -10.86 -2.45
CA ARG A 101 1.27 -11.74 -1.30
C ARG A 101 0.77 -10.97 -0.07
N PRO A 102 0.26 -11.65 0.99
CA PRO A 102 -0.05 -10.99 2.25
C PRO A 102 1.17 -10.29 2.86
N ALA A 103 0.98 -9.12 3.46
CA ALA A 103 2.03 -8.35 4.11
C ALA A 103 1.63 -8.01 5.55
N VAL A 104 2.61 -8.02 6.46
CA VAL A 104 2.45 -7.52 7.83
C VAL A 104 2.91 -6.06 7.84
N ILE A 105 1.94 -5.13 7.93
CA ILE A 105 2.18 -3.68 7.78
C ILE A 105 1.47 -2.79 8.82
N PRO A 106 1.42 -3.18 10.12
CA PRO A 106 0.70 -2.38 11.13
C PRO A 106 1.27 -0.95 11.29
N GLU A 107 2.57 -0.77 11.13
CA GLU A 107 3.24 0.53 11.26
C GLU A 107 2.90 1.46 10.10
N ILE A 108 2.91 0.95 8.86
CA ILE A 108 2.50 1.72 7.68
C ILE A 108 1.03 2.08 7.80
N ARG A 109 0.19 1.13 8.24
CA ARG A 109 -1.22 1.41 8.49
C ARG A 109 -1.39 2.53 9.53
N ALA A 110 -0.63 2.53 10.61
CA ALA A 110 -0.75 3.55 11.65
C ALA A 110 -0.25 4.94 11.20
N ALA A 111 0.77 5.00 10.34
CA ALA A 111 1.41 6.24 9.93
C ALA A 111 0.81 6.87 8.65
N ALA A 112 0.34 6.06 7.70
CA ALA A 112 -0.14 6.54 6.41
C ALA A 112 -1.50 7.25 6.54
N ALA A 113 -1.63 8.41 5.88
CA ALA A 113 -2.89 9.15 5.83
C ALA A 113 -3.94 8.43 4.98
N ALA A 114 -3.51 7.70 3.94
CA ALA A 114 -4.35 6.72 3.27
C ALA A 114 -3.50 5.52 2.84
N LEU A 115 -4.12 4.34 2.80
CA LEU A 115 -3.49 3.10 2.40
C LEU A 115 -4.34 2.40 1.34
N LEU A 116 -3.72 2.09 0.22
CA LEU A 116 -4.31 1.38 -0.91
C LEU A 116 -3.50 0.10 -1.14
N GLY A 117 -4.19 -1.00 -1.44
CA GLY A 117 -3.56 -2.21 -1.94
C GLY A 117 -3.86 -2.33 -3.43
N ASN A 118 -2.85 -2.58 -4.26
CA ASN A 118 -3.05 -2.82 -5.69
C ASN A 118 -2.52 -4.20 -6.11
N PHE A 119 -3.18 -4.76 -7.12
CA PHE A 119 -2.88 -6.08 -7.69
C PHE A 119 -2.43 -5.91 -9.15
N GLY A 120 -1.43 -5.05 -9.39
CA GLY A 120 -0.87 -4.79 -10.72
C GLY A 120 -1.58 -3.66 -11.46
N ALA A 121 -2.02 -2.63 -10.73
CA ALA A 121 -2.69 -1.48 -11.32
C ALA A 121 -1.69 -0.49 -11.92
N SER A 122 -2.02 0.10 -13.07
CA SER A 122 -1.23 1.19 -13.64
C SER A 122 -1.28 2.44 -12.77
N ASP A 123 -0.28 3.31 -12.92
CA ASP A 123 -0.20 4.59 -12.20
C ASP A 123 -1.43 5.47 -12.50
N ALA A 124 -1.85 5.53 -13.76
CA ALA A 124 -3.05 6.28 -14.16
C ALA A 124 -4.31 5.75 -13.45
N ALA A 125 -4.43 4.43 -13.30
CA ALA A 125 -5.56 3.84 -12.59
C ALA A 125 -5.56 4.16 -11.09
N LEU A 126 -4.38 4.34 -10.49
CA LEU A 126 -4.25 4.82 -9.11
C LEU A 126 -4.65 6.29 -9.01
N CYS A 127 -4.11 7.13 -9.89
CA CYS A 127 -4.44 8.56 -9.95
C CYS A 127 -5.94 8.79 -10.13
N ASP A 128 -6.61 8.03 -11.00
CA ASP A 128 -8.07 8.15 -11.17
C ASP A 128 -8.86 7.92 -9.88
N ILE A 129 -8.37 7.06 -8.98
CA ILE A 129 -9.02 6.81 -7.69
C ILE A 129 -8.65 7.87 -6.66
N VAL A 130 -7.36 8.22 -6.59
CA VAL A 130 -6.83 9.22 -5.66
C VAL A 130 -7.45 10.59 -5.91
N PHE A 131 -7.54 11.01 -7.16
CA PHE A 131 -8.08 12.32 -7.56
C PHE A 131 -9.57 12.29 -7.92
N GLY A 132 -10.27 11.18 -7.63
CA GLY A 132 -11.73 11.12 -7.69
C GLY A 132 -12.35 11.08 -9.09
N ALA A 133 -11.60 10.69 -10.13
CA ALA A 133 -12.20 10.38 -11.44
C ALA A 133 -13.09 9.13 -11.38
N VAL A 134 -12.76 8.16 -10.51
CA VAL A 134 -13.50 6.91 -10.32
C VAL A 134 -13.50 6.50 -8.84
N ALA A 135 -14.66 6.12 -8.30
CA ALA A 135 -14.76 5.57 -6.95
C ALA A 135 -14.14 4.15 -6.87
N PRO A 136 -13.39 3.82 -5.81
CA PRO A 136 -12.81 2.49 -5.66
C PRO A 136 -13.89 1.44 -5.37
N ASN A 137 -13.76 0.25 -5.97
CA ASN A 137 -14.68 -0.87 -5.77
C ASN A 137 -13.98 -2.22 -5.57
N GLY A 138 -12.64 -2.23 -5.47
CA GLY A 138 -11.89 -3.44 -5.17
C GLY A 138 -12.17 -3.92 -3.75
N ARG A 139 -12.09 -5.23 -3.54
CA ARG A 139 -12.17 -5.88 -2.23
C ARG A 139 -10.96 -6.78 -2.04
N LEU A 140 -10.48 -6.86 -0.82
CA LEU A 140 -9.30 -7.66 -0.51
C LEU A 140 -9.58 -9.17 -0.72
N PRO A 141 -8.78 -9.88 -1.53
CA PRO A 141 -9.04 -11.30 -1.85
C PRO A 141 -8.48 -12.28 -0.80
N PHE A 142 -7.71 -11.81 0.18
CA PHE A 142 -7.16 -12.59 1.29
C PHE A 142 -7.09 -11.71 2.56
N GLU A 143 -6.69 -12.27 3.71
CA GLU A 143 -6.48 -11.48 4.93
C GLU A 143 -5.08 -10.88 4.97
N LEU A 144 -4.96 -9.66 5.50
CA LEU A 144 -3.68 -9.09 5.88
C LEU A 144 -3.43 -9.32 7.37
N PRO A 145 -2.37 -10.05 7.75
CA PRO A 145 -2.06 -10.36 9.14
C PRO A 145 -1.61 -9.12 9.92
N THR A 146 -1.87 -9.11 11.24
CA THR A 146 -1.37 -8.08 12.16
C THR A 146 0.09 -8.27 12.56
N SER A 147 0.59 -9.52 12.55
CA SER A 147 1.95 -9.85 12.95
C SER A 147 2.41 -11.18 12.33
N MET A 148 3.72 -11.45 12.37
CA MET A 148 4.24 -12.78 11.98
C MET A 148 3.86 -13.88 12.97
N GLU A 149 3.52 -13.54 14.21
CA GLU A 149 2.95 -14.50 15.16
C GLU A 149 1.57 -14.96 14.68
N ALA A 150 0.72 -14.02 14.25
CA ALA A 150 -0.59 -14.35 13.69
C ALA A 150 -0.46 -15.25 12.45
N VAL A 151 0.52 -15.00 11.58
CA VAL A 151 0.81 -15.85 10.41
C VAL A 151 1.18 -17.28 10.83
N ARG A 152 2.06 -17.44 11.83
CA ARG A 152 2.49 -18.77 12.30
C ARG A 152 1.37 -19.53 13.03
N ALA A 153 0.38 -18.82 13.56
CA ALA A 153 -0.75 -19.40 14.25
C ALA A 153 -1.88 -19.85 13.30
N GLN A 154 -1.88 -19.41 12.04
CA GLN A 154 -2.88 -19.82 11.05
C GLN A 154 -2.77 -21.31 10.74
N LYS A 155 -3.94 -21.95 10.61
CA LYS A 155 -4.07 -23.34 10.20
C LYS A 155 -4.04 -23.41 8.69
N GLU A 156 -3.15 -24.23 8.16
CA GLU A 156 -2.96 -24.40 6.71
C GLU A 156 -4.22 -24.89 5.98
N ASP A 157 -5.15 -25.53 6.69
CA ASP A 157 -6.39 -26.12 6.16
C ASP A 157 -7.66 -25.29 6.42
N VAL A 158 -7.57 -24.17 7.14
CA VAL A 158 -8.75 -23.34 7.48
C VAL A 158 -8.62 -21.95 6.88
N PRO A 159 -9.53 -21.54 5.96
CA PRO A 159 -9.49 -20.19 5.42
C PRO A 159 -9.93 -19.16 6.47
N TYR A 160 -9.27 -18.00 6.46
CA TYR A 160 -9.66 -16.79 7.21
C TYR A 160 -9.71 -17.00 8.74
N ASP A 161 -8.77 -17.78 9.28
CA ASP A 161 -8.72 -18.13 10.70
C ASP A 161 -7.81 -17.22 11.53
N SER A 162 -7.30 -16.13 10.94
CA SER A 162 -6.44 -15.17 11.64
C SER A 162 -7.18 -14.55 12.82
N VAL A 163 -6.58 -14.58 14.00
CA VAL A 163 -7.15 -13.87 15.16
C VAL A 163 -6.84 -12.38 15.01
N ASN A 164 -7.89 -11.57 14.82
CA ASN A 164 -7.81 -10.12 14.61
C ASN A 164 -6.86 -9.74 13.44
N PRO A 165 -7.23 -10.03 12.18
CA PRO A 165 -6.43 -9.61 11.04
C PRO A 165 -6.38 -8.08 10.95
N LEU A 166 -5.29 -7.54 10.39
CA LEU A 166 -5.14 -6.10 10.16
C LEU A 166 -6.22 -5.64 9.18
N PHE A 167 -6.47 -6.46 8.16
CA PHE A 167 -7.61 -6.35 7.27
C PHE A 167 -8.19 -7.73 6.96
N ALA A 168 -9.48 -7.90 7.21
CA ALA A 168 -10.19 -9.14 6.95
C ALA A 168 -10.41 -9.38 5.45
N TYR A 169 -10.76 -10.61 5.09
CA TYR A 169 -11.19 -10.94 3.74
C TYR A 169 -12.38 -10.06 3.31
N GLY A 170 -12.35 -9.58 2.07
CA GLY A 170 -13.39 -8.73 1.52
C GLY A 170 -13.36 -7.28 2.02
N HIS A 171 -12.40 -6.92 2.88
CA HIS A 171 -12.23 -5.56 3.42
C HIS A 171 -12.05 -4.55 2.28
N ALA A 172 -12.74 -3.42 2.44
CA ALA A 172 -12.60 -2.23 1.61
C ALA A 172 -13.26 -1.06 2.34
N VAL A 173 -12.62 0.11 2.33
CA VAL A 173 -13.29 1.36 2.71
C VAL A 173 -13.91 2.01 1.48
N HIS A 174 -15.00 2.75 1.66
CA HIS A 174 -15.71 3.38 0.54
C HIS A 174 -15.75 4.89 0.73
N TRP A 175 -15.62 5.63 -0.37
CA TRP A 175 -15.88 7.06 -0.42
C TRP A 175 -16.60 7.41 -1.71
N THR A 176 -17.30 8.53 -1.68
CA THR A 176 -17.93 9.11 -2.86
C THR A 176 -16.94 10.03 -3.57
N VAL A 177 -16.98 10.00 -4.90
CA VAL A 177 -16.25 10.93 -5.76
C VAL A 177 -17.07 12.19 -5.98
#